data_AF-A0A382BUC2-F1
#
_entry.id   AF-A0A382BUC2-F1
#
_cell.length_a   1.000
_cell.length_b   1.000
_cell.length_c   1.000
_cell.angle_alpha   90.00
_cell.angle_beta   90.00
_cell.angle_gamma   90.00
#
_symmetry.space_group_name_H-M   'P 1'
#
loop_
_entity.id
_entity.type
_entity.pdbx_description
1 polymer ?
#
loop_
_entity_poly.entity_id
_entity_poly.type
_entity_poly.pdbx_seq_one_letter_code
_entity_poly.pdbx_strand_id
1 'polypeptide(L)'
;MKRLWIILFLFSQSFSQTTVAVLEFETEGLDNISSSALSSIVRREVRNNKEYLLIDRNMMKAVLEEQGFQQSGCVSSECAVQVGELLG
;
A
#
# COMPACT_ATOMS: atom_id res chain seq x y z
N MET A 1 -10.41 5.58 -45.49
CA MET A 1 -11.15 4.73 -44.53
C MET A 1 -10.27 3.67 -43.84
N LYS A 2 -9.51 2.82 -44.57
CA LYS A 2 -8.68 1.75 -43.93
C LYS A 2 -7.48 2.22 -43.09
N ARG A 3 -6.89 3.39 -43.40
CA ARG A 3 -5.75 3.94 -42.63
C ARG A 3 -6.14 4.59 -41.30
N LEU A 4 -7.43 4.88 -41.10
CA LEU A 4 -7.93 5.51 -39.86
C LEU A 4 -7.98 4.51 -38.69
N TRP A 5 -8.18 3.22 -38.99
CA TRP A 5 -8.27 2.16 -37.98
C TRP A 5 -6.91 1.83 -37.33
N ILE A 6 -5.81 2.09 -38.03
CA ILE A 6 -4.44 1.84 -37.55
C ILE A 6 -4.02 2.88 -36.50
N ILE A 7 -4.56 4.11 -36.57
CA ILE A 7 -4.23 5.19 -35.64
C ILE A 7 -4.93 5.01 -34.28
N LEU A 8 -6.10 4.35 -34.25
CA LEU A 8 -6.85 4.13 -33.00
C LEU A 8 -6.22 3.05 -32.09
N PHE A 9 -5.38 2.18 -32.63
CA PHE A 9 -4.78 1.06 -31.89
C PHE A 9 -3.50 1.45 -31.11
N LEU A 10 -2.92 2.62 -31.38
CA LEU A 10 -1.62 3.03 -30.84
C LEU A 10 -1.70 3.80 -29.50
N PHE A 11 -2.89 4.10 -28.99
CA PHE A 11 -3.06 4.97 -27.81
C PHE A 11 -3.34 4.24 -26.48
N SER A 12 -3.19 2.92 -26.45
CA SER A 12 -3.37 2.13 -25.22
C SER A 12 -2.11 2.17 -24.34
N GLN A 13 -1.75 3.35 -23.83
CA GLN A 13 -0.76 3.47 -22.75
C GLN A 13 -1.48 3.14 -21.43
N SER A 14 -1.37 1.90 -20.95
CA SER A 14 -1.86 1.52 -19.62
C SER A 14 -0.92 2.05 -18.55
N PHE A 15 -1.27 3.20 -17.96
CA PHE A 15 -0.60 3.71 -16.77
C PHE A 15 -1.05 2.90 -15.56
N SER A 16 -0.21 1.97 -15.08
CA SER A 16 -0.47 1.18 -13.87
C SER A 16 0.38 1.73 -12.73
N GLN A 17 -0.26 2.17 -11.65
CA GLN A 17 0.43 2.53 -10.41
C GLN A 17 0.56 1.29 -9.52
N THR A 18 1.68 1.19 -8.78
CA THR A 18 1.85 0.09 -7.82
C THR A 18 1.13 0.45 -6.54
N THR A 19 0.18 -0.38 -6.11
CA THR A 19 -0.52 -0.23 -4.83
C THR A 19 0.39 -0.66 -3.69
N VAL A 20 0.51 0.16 -2.66
CA VAL A 20 1.38 -0.10 -1.50
C VAL A 20 0.60 0.13 -0.22
N ALA A 21 0.75 -0.77 0.74
CA ALA A 21 0.38 -0.58 2.13
C ALA A 21 1.63 -0.48 3.00
N VAL A 22 1.62 0.42 3.98
CA VAL A 22 2.71 0.53 4.96
C VAL A 22 2.17 0.03 6.29
N LEU A 23 2.77 -0.99 6.90
CA LEU A 23 2.34 -1.44 8.23
C LEU A 23 2.88 -0.51 9.32
N GLU A 24 2.37 -0.66 10.55
CA GLU A 24 2.98 0.01 11.70
C GLU A 24 4.34 -0.64 11.97
N PHE A 25 5.34 0.18 12.29
CA PHE A 25 6.68 -0.35 12.54
C PHE A 25 6.77 -0.89 13.96
N GLU A 26 7.74 -1.76 14.19
CA GLU A 26 8.17 -2.19 15.51
C GLU A 26 9.52 -1.57 15.84
N THR A 27 9.71 -1.24 17.12
CA THR A 27 10.95 -0.67 17.63
C THR A 27 11.70 -1.74 18.40
N GLU A 28 12.79 -2.25 17.84
CA GLU A 28 13.68 -3.19 18.53
C GLU A 28 14.50 -2.47 19.61
N GLY A 29 14.01 -2.49 20.85
CA GLY A 29 14.72 -1.91 22.01
C GLY A 29 14.78 -0.38 22.05
N LEU A 30 13.93 0.30 21.25
CA LEU A 30 13.85 1.76 21.19
C LEU A 30 12.51 2.27 21.73
N ASP A 31 12.28 2.04 23.02
CA ASP A 31 11.01 2.38 23.71
C ASP A 31 10.70 3.88 23.72
N ASN A 32 11.71 4.72 23.54
CA ASN A 32 11.57 6.18 23.51
C ASN A 32 11.14 6.73 22.14
N ILE A 33 11.09 5.88 21.11
CA ILE A 33 10.76 6.29 19.75
C ILE A 33 9.37 5.77 19.39
N SER A 34 8.51 6.68 18.90
CA SER A 34 7.19 6.31 18.43
C SER A 34 7.30 5.60 17.08
N SER A 35 7.08 4.28 17.07
CA SER A 35 7.03 3.48 15.84
C SER A 35 5.89 3.93 14.90
N SER A 36 4.81 4.46 15.48
CA SER A 36 3.70 5.09 14.74
C SER A 36 4.13 6.37 14.03
N ALA A 37 5.03 7.17 14.63
CA ALA A 37 5.63 8.33 13.98
C ALA A 37 6.53 7.93 12.80
N LEU A 38 7.36 6.89 12.96
CA LEU A 38 8.23 6.38 11.88
C LEU A 38 7.42 5.90 10.68
N SER A 39 6.41 5.05 10.92
CA SER A 39 5.54 4.56 9.84
C SER A 39 4.74 5.71 9.17
N SER A 40 4.42 6.77 9.92
CA SER A 40 3.73 7.95 9.39
C SER A 40 4.63 8.81 8.49
N ILE A 41 5.94 8.89 8.79
CA ILE A 41 6.93 9.53 7.92
C ILE A 41 7.05 8.74 6.62
N VAL A 42 7.21 7.42 6.68
CA VAL A 42 7.31 6.59 5.47
C VAL A 42 6.05 6.70 4.61
N ARG A 43 4.86 6.63 5.21
CA ARG A 43 3.60 6.87 4.50
C ARG A 43 3.56 8.22 3.79
N ARG A 44 4.08 9.27 4.43
CA ARG A 44 4.13 10.60 3.84
C ARG A 44 5.03 10.61 2.60
N GLU A 45 6.22 10.02 2.68
CA GLU A 45 7.14 9.96 1.54
C GLU A 45 6.59 9.10 0.40
N VAL A 46 5.97 7.96 0.70
CA VAL A 46 5.28 7.12 -0.31
C VAL A 46 4.14 7.89 -0.96
N ARG A 47 3.33 8.62 -0.19
CA ARG A 47 2.23 9.45 -0.72
C ARG A 47 2.73 10.62 -1.56
N ASN A 48 3.87 11.21 -1.20
CA ASN A 48 4.50 12.28 -1.98
C ASN A 48 5.03 11.77 -3.32
N ASN A 49 5.38 10.49 -3.39
CA ASN A 49 5.74 9.84 -4.63
C ASN A 49 4.46 9.49 -5.44
N LYS A 50 4.35 10.06 -6.65
CA LYS A 50 3.20 9.88 -7.55
C LYS A 50 3.17 8.53 -8.28
N GLU A 51 4.20 7.70 -8.12
CA GLU A 51 4.32 6.37 -8.73
C GLU A 51 3.53 5.30 -7.98
N TYR A 52 3.19 5.57 -6.71
CA TYR A 52 2.52 4.62 -5.82
C TYR A 52 1.10 5.05 -5.47
N LEU A 53 0.21 4.07 -5.39
CA LEU A 53 -1.11 4.22 -4.81
C LEU A 53 -1.06 3.74 -3.35
N LEU A 54 -0.99 4.68 -2.40
CA LEU A 54 -0.95 4.34 -0.98
C LEU A 54 -2.35 4.00 -0.45
N ILE A 55 -2.50 2.82 0.14
CA ILE A 55 -3.70 2.42 0.89
C ILE A 55 -3.81 3.28 2.17
N ASP A 56 -4.97 3.90 2.36
CA ASP A 56 -5.22 4.71 3.56
C ASP A 56 -5.26 3.85 4.83
N ARG A 57 -4.71 4.38 5.93
CA ARG A 57 -4.63 3.67 7.22
C ARG A 57 -6.03 3.26 7.72
N ASN A 58 -7.03 4.12 7.57
CA ASN A 58 -8.37 3.83 8.06
C ASN A 58 -9.05 2.77 7.21
N MET A 59 -8.83 2.81 5.89
CA MET A 59 -9.35 1.80 4.97
C MET A 59 -8.72 0.43 5.24
N MET A 60 -7.40 0.38 5.43
CA MET A 60 -6.69 -0.84 5.82
C MET A 60 -7.21 -1.41 7.14
N LYS A 61 -7.50 -0.57 8.13
CA LYS A 61 -8.10 -0.99 9.41
C LYS A 61 -9.49 -1.56 9.23
N ALA A 62 -10.35 -0.88 8.48
CA ALA A 62 -11.71 -1.35 8.22
C ALA A 62 -11.72 -2.72 7.54
N VAL A 63 -10.94 -2.89 6.47
CA VAL A 63 -10.85 -4.18 5.76
C VAL A 63 -10.34 -5.28 6.67
N LEU A 64 -9.25 -5.04 7.41
CA LEU A 64 -8.69 -6.08 8.28
C LEU A 64 -9.61 -6.40 9.48
N GLU A 65 -10.33 -5.41 10.01
CA GLU A 65 -11.34 -5.61 11.06
C GLU A 65 -12.54 -6.43 10.56
N GLU A 66 -13.03 -6.14 9.35
CA GLU A 66 -14.09 -6.92 8.69
C GLU A 66 -13.69 -8.39 8.48
N GLN A 67 -12.41 -8.63 8.20
CA GLN A 67 -11.86 -9.99 8.02
C GLN A 67 -11.46 -10.66 9.36
N GLY A 68 -11.69 -10.00 10.50
CA GLY A 68 -11.32 -10.52 11.82
C GLY A 68 -9.81 -10.64 12.04
N PHE A 69 -9.00 -9.91 11.26
CA PHE A 69 -7.55 -9.95 11.29
C PHE A 69 -6.98 -9.01 12.36
N GLN A 70 -6.17 -9.55 13.28
CA GLN A 70 -5.51 -8.76 14.31
C GLN A 70 -4.22 -8.13 13.76
N GLN A 71 -4.23 -6.81 13.57
CA GLN A 71 -3.06 -6.05 13.09
C GLN A 71 -1.89 -5.98 14.09
N SER A 72 -2.15 -6.18 15.37
CA SER A 72 -1.11 -6.11 16.41
C SER A 72 -0.08 -7.21 16.22
N GLY A 73 1.20 -6.82 16.08
CA GLY A 73 2.30 -7.77 15.94
C GLY A 73 2.53 -8.29 14.52
N CYS A 74 1.89 -7.70 13.50
CA CYS A 74 2.15 -8.05 12.10
C CYS A 74 3.46 -7.44 11.60
N VAL A 75 4.57 -8.08 11.96
CA VAL A 75 5.94 -7.58 11.69
C VAL A 75 6.78 -8.52 10.84
N SER A 76 6.30 -9.75 10.64
CA SER A 76 6.98 -10.75 9.81
C SER A 76 6.64 -10.60 8.32
N SER A 77 7.52 -11.11 7.46
CA SER A 77 7.27 -11.16 6.00
C SER A 77 6.00 -11.94 5.65
N GLU A 78 5.75 -13.04 6.35
CA GLU A 78 4.59 -13.91 6.12
C GLU A 78 3.30 -13.17 6.48
N CYS A 79 3.32 -12.38 7.56
CA CYS A 79 2.19 -11.57 7.95
C CYS A 79 1.90 -10.46 6.93
N ALA A 80 2.95 -9.80 6.41
CA ALA A 80 2.81 -8.79 5.37
C ALA A 80 2.20 -9.35 4.08
N VAL A 81 2.52 -10.60 3.72
CA VAL A 81 1.90 -11.29 2.58
C VAL A 81 0.40 -11.50 2.82
N GLN A 82 0.02 -12.03 3.99
CA GLN A 82 -1.40 -12.23 4.34
C GLN A 82 -2.18 -10.92 4.35
N VAL A 83 -1.60 -9.85 4.89
CA VAL A 83 -2.24 -8.52 4.84
C VAL A 83 -2.40 -8.04 3.39
N GLY A 84 -1.40 -8.26 2.54
CA GLY A 84 -1.51 -7.97 1.11
C GLY A 84 -2.69 -8.71 0.47
N GLU A 85 -2.81 -10.01 0.69
CA GLU A 85 -3.92 -10.83 0.18
C GLU A 85 -5.29 -10.33 0.62
N LEU A 86 -5.41 -9.82 1.86
CA LEU A 86 -6.66 -9.26 2.37
C LEU A 86 -6.98 -7.87 1.80
N LEU A 87 -5.97 -7.12 1.34
CA LEU A 87 -6.13 -5.76 0.81
C LEU A 87 -6.34 -5.70 -0.71
N GLY A 88 -5.99 -6.77 -1.44
CA GLY A 88 -6.12 -6.90 -2.90
C GLY A 88 -4.85 -6.51 -3.66
#